data_AF-A0A090X1Q9-F1
#
_entry.id   AF-A0A090X1Q9-F1
#
_cell.length_a   1.000
_cell.length_b   1.000
_cell.length_c   1.000
_cell.angle_alpha   90.00
_cell.angle_beta   90.00
_cell.angle_gamma   90.00
#
_symmetry.space_group_name_H-M   'P 1'
#
loop_
_entity.id
_entity.type
_entity.pdbx_description
1 polymer ?
#
loop_
_entity_poly.entity_id
_entity_poly.type
_entity_poly.pdbx_seq_one_letter_code
_entity_poly.pdbx_strand_id
1 'polypeptide(L)'
;MLFYPQVLKENYIKLEGEKLEIIGLDDFPKKTFVWIPSIKTALGGINVFGTTFNVWMADAQTTEARNNWISILNIISDLKPEIVIPAHANTNSDFTIDAVNHTKDYIQFYEEALKSNKTSESLIATLKSKYPNLTFETALMLGAKVNTGEMKW
;
A
#
# COMPACT_ATOMS: atom_id res chain seq x y z
N MET A 1 -22.07 2.34 -29.81
CA MET A 1 -22.70 2.54 -28.49
C MET A 1 -21.65 3.10 -27.56
N LEU A 2 -21.88 4.29 -26.99
CA LEU A 2 -20.96 4.89 -26.02
C LEU A 2 -21.42 4.47 -24.62
N PHE A 3 -20.48 4.04 -23.78
CA PHE A 3 -20.70 3.73 -22.38
C PHE A 3 -20.02 4.79 -21.53
N TYR A 4 -20.76 5.37 -20.60
CA TYR A 4 -20.24 6.36 -19.65
C TYR A 4 -20.13 5.72 -18.25
N PRO A 5 -19.12 6.08 -17.45
CA PRO A 5 -19.07 5.70 -16.04
C PRO A 5 -20.32 6.18 -15.32
N GLN A 6 -20.92 5.32 -14.50
CA GLN A 6 -22.01 5.69 -13.60
C GLN A 6 -21.51 5.79 -12.17
N VAL A 7 -22.11 6.69 -11.39
CA VAL A 7 -21.81 6.80 -9.96
C VAL A 7 -22.18 5.48 -9.29
N LEU A 8 -21.19 4.87 -8.64
CA LEU A 8 -21.43 3.72 -7.78
C LEU A 8 -22.13 4.20 -6.50
N LYS A 9 -23.36 3.77 -6.27
CA LYS A 9 -24.16 4.17 -5.09
C LYS A 9 -23.86 3.30 -3.87
N GLU A 10 -23.41 2.09 -4.10
CA GLU A 10 -23.11 1.09 -3.09
C GLU A 10 -21.61 1.03 -2.82
N ASN A 11 -21.19 0.34 -1.77
CA ASN A 11 -19.79 0.04 -1.49
C ASN A 11 -19.34 -1.29 -2.13
N TYR A 12 -20.01 -1.79 -3.17
CA TYR A 12 -19.63 -3.04 -3.83
C TYR A 12 -20.01 -3.05 -5.31
N ILE A 13 -19.31 -3.88 -6.08
CA ILE A 13 -19.68 -4.25 -7.45
C ILE A 13 -20.25 -5.66 -7.41
N LYS A 14 -21.38 -5.88 -8.08
CA LYS A 14 -21.93 -7.24 -8.26
C LYS A 14 -21.41 -7.84 -9.56
N LEU A 15 -20.76 -9.00 -9.47
CA LEU A 15 -20.26 -9.73 -10.63
C LEU A 15 -20.72 -11.19 -10.52
N GLU A 16 -21.50 -11.66 -11.48
CA GLU A 16 -21.95 -13.06 -11.56
C GLU A 16 -22.66 -13.60 -10.30
N GLY A 17 -23.31 -12.71 -9.53
CA GLY A 17 -23.98 -13.08 -8.27
C GLY A 17 -23.15 -12.79 -7.02
N GLU A 18 -21.83 -12.63 -7.18
CA GLU A 18 -20.87 -12.38 -6.10
C GLU A 18 -20.68 -10.88 -5.85
N LYS A 19 -20.24 -10.55 -4.62
CA LYS A 19 -19.90 -9.18 -4.21
C LYS A 19 -18.40 -8.96 -4.23
N LEU A 20 -17.98 -7.88 -4.89
CA LEU A 20 -16.65 -7.29 -4.81
C LEU A 20 -16.78 -6.03 -3.96
N GLU A 21 -16.54 -6.15 -2.66
CA GLU A 21 -16.72 -5.09 -1.68
C GLU A 21 -15.55 -4.10 -1.74
N ILE A 22 -15.84 -2.81 -1.81
CA ILE A 22 -14.87 -1.72 -1.81
C ILE A 22 -14.82 -1.15 -0.39
N ILE A 23 -13.70 -1.37 0.30
CA ILE A 23 -13.52 -0.96 1.69
C ILE A 23 -12.70 0.33 1.73
N GLY A 24 -13.08 1.24 2.63
CA GLY A 24 -12.39 2.52 2.88
C GLY A 24 -12.94 3.73 2.11
N LEU A 25 -14.10 3.63 1.46
CA LEU A 25 -14.68 4.74 0.68
C LEU A 25 -14.90 6.02 1.49
N ASP A 26 -15.31 5.89 2.75
CA ASP A 26 -15.59 7.04 3.62
C ASP A 26 -14.34 7.48 4.40
N ASP A 27 -13.64 6.52 5.02
CA ASP A 27 -12.52 6.81 5.93
C ASP A 27 -11.20 7.09 5.19
N PHE A 28 -10.98 6.42 4.05
CA PHE A 28 -9.71 6.44 3.32
C PHE A 28 -9.92 6.43 1.79
N PRO A 29 -10.66 7.40 1.22
CA PRO A 29 -11.09 7.36 -0.20
C PRO A 29 -9.94 7.28 -1.22
N LYS A 30 -8.72 7.64 -0.83
CA LYS A 30 -7.50 7.54 -1.67
C LYS A 30 -6.74 6.22 -1.51
N LYS A 31 -7.20 5.35 -0.61
CA LYS A 31 -6.54 4.11 -0.16
C LYS A 31 -7.57 2.99 0.01
N THR A 32 -8.56 2.93 -0.87
CA THR A 32 -9.52 1.83 -0.89
C THR A 32 -8.88 0.54 -1.39
N PHE A 33 -9.48 -0.60 -1.04
CA PHE A 33 -9.12 -1.91 -1.57
C PHE A 33 -10.40 -2.73 -1.83
N VAL A 34 -10.28 -3.80 -2.61
CA VAL A 34 -11.43 -4.69 -2.89
C VAL A 34 -11.30 -5.98 -2.09
N TRP A 35 -12.36 -6.36 -1.40
CA TRP A 35 -12.51 -7.63 -0.72
C TRP A 35 -13.54 -8.50 -1.44
N ILE A 36 -13.19 -9.77 -1.68
CA ILE A 36 -14.07 -10.74 -2.34
C ILE A 36 -14.34 -11.87 -1.33
N PRO A 37 -15.45 -11.81 -0.56
CA PRO A 37 -15.69 -12.73 0.54
C PRO A 37 -15.76 -14.21 0.13
N SER A 38 -16.37 -14.51 -1.02
CA SER A 38 -16.63 -15.89 -1.48
C SER A 38 -15.36 -16.69 -1.77
N ILE A 39 -14.24 -16.00 -2.06
CA ILE A 39 -12.92 -16.60 -2.28
C ILE A 39 -11.86 -16.06 -1.32
N LYS A 40 -12.29 -15.35 -0.25
CA LYS A 40 -11.44 -14.71 0.75
C LYS A 40 -10.21 -14.01 0.17
N THR A 41 -10.41 -13.23 -0.88
CA THR A 41 -9.32 -12.59 -1.62
C THR A 41 -9.35 -11.08 -1.43
N ALA A 42 -8.21 -10.51 -1.01
CA ALA A 42 -8.02 -9.07 -0.95
C ALA A 42 -7.23 -8.59 -2.18
N LEU A 43 -7.84 -7.73 -2.99
CA LEU A 43 -7.14 -6.97 -4.03
C LEU A 43 -6.65 -5.68 -3.37
N GLY A 44 -5.40 -5.69 -2.91
CA GLY A 44 -4.86 -4.70 -1.98
C GLY A 44 -4.77 -3.28 -2.55
N GLY A 45 -4.82 -3.13 -3.88
CA GLY A 45 -4.62 -1.84 -4.53
C GLY A 45 -3.27 -1.23 -4.15
N ILE A 46 -3.16 0.10 -4.26
CA ILE A 46 -1.91 0.81 -3.92
C ILE A 46 -1.50 0.65 -2.44
N ASN A 47 -2.36 0.08 -1.61
CA ASN A 47 -2.04 -0.14 -0.20
C ASN A 47 -1.03 -1.27 0.01
N VAL A 48 -0.95 -2.24 -0.91
CA VAL A 48 -0.16 -3.46 -0.70
C VAL A 48 0.89 -3.61 -1.80
N PHE A 49 2.14 -3.73 -1.39
CA PHE A 49 3.29 -4.02 -2.24
C PHE A 49 3.81 -5.43 -1.96
N GLY A 50 4.27 -6.12 -3.01
CA GLY A 50 4.95 -7.38 -2.88
C GLY A 50 6.25 -7.24 -2.08
N THR A 51 6.69 -8.35 -1.48
CA THR A 51 7.78 -8.41 -0.49
C THR A 51 9.17 -8.02 -1.02
N THR A 52 9.29 -7.79 -2.33
CA THR A 52 10.55 -7.43 -3.01
C THR A 52 10.57 -5.98 -3.49
N PHE A 53 9.63 -5.13 -3.08
CA PHE A 53 9.50 -3.74 -3.55
C PHE A 53 9.68 -2.74 -2.42
N ASN A 54 10.37 -1.63 -2.71
CA ASN A 54 10.26 -0.42 -1.91
C ASN A 54 8.84 0.15 -2.07
N VAL A 55 8.28 0.64 -0.96
CA VAL A 55 6.90 1.16 -0.92
C VAL A 55 6.85 2.61 -1.42
N TRP A 56 5.78 2.98 -2.13
CA TRP A 56 5.57 4.33 -2.65
C TRP A 56 5.20 5.34 -1.53
N MET A 57 6.22 5.84 -0.83
CA MET A 57 6.04 6.72 0.33
C MET A 57 5.77 8.20 -0.02
N ALA A 58 5.87 8.59 -1.29
CA ALA A 58 5.68 9.99 -1.72
C ALA A 58 4.26 10.50 -1.41
N ASP A 59 3.25 9.64 -1.46
CA ASP A 59 1.86 9.99 -1.13
C ASP A 59 1.57 10.05 0.38
N ALA A 60 2.52 9.62 1.22
CA ALA A 60 2.36 9.48 2.67
C ALA A 60 3.30 10.43 3.45
N GLN A 61 3.16 11.73 3.15
CA GLN A 61 4.09 12.78 3.61
C GLN A 61 4.03 13.06 5.12
N THR A 62 2.90 12.79 5.77
CA THR A 62 2.69 13.06 7.20
C THR A 62 2.63 11.77 8.02
N THR A 63 2.97 11.86 9.30
CA THR A 63 2.79 10.73 10.26
C THR A 63 1.34 10.27 10.28
N GLU A 64 0.37 11.18 10.21
CA GLU A 64 -1.05 10.85 10.11
C GLU A 64 -1.36 10.02 8.85
N ALA A 65 -0.86 10.42 7.67
CA ALA A 65 -1.08 9.66 6.43
C ALA A 65 -0.48 8.24 6.51
N ARG A 66 0.68 8.09 7.15
CA ARG A 66 1.32 6.79 7.37
C ARG A 66 0.54 5.93 8.37
N ASN A 67 0.06 6.50 9.47
CA ASN A 67 -0.79 5.80 10.44
C ASN A 67 -2.12 5.37 9.81
N ASN A 68 -2.74 6.24 9.01
CA ASN A 68 -3.96 5.92 8.26
C ASN A 68 -3.76 4.75 7.29
N TRP A 69 -2.61 4.71 6.62
CA TRP A 69 -2.27 3.57 5.76
C TRP A 69 -2.08 2.28 6.58
N ILE A 70 -1.40 2.34 7.74
CA ILE A 70 -1.29 1.19 8.65
C ILE A 70 -2.66 0.71 9.10
N SER A 71 -3.62 1.59 9.38
CA SER A 71 -4.99 1.22 9.74
C SER A 71 -5.69 0.44 8.63
N ILE A 72 -5.53 0.83 7.36
CA ILE A 72 -6.04 0.06 6.21
C ILE A 72 -5.41 -1.34 6.15
N LEU A 73 -4.09 -1.45 6.36
CA LEU A 73 -3.40 -2.74 6.35
C LEU A 73 -3.86 -3.66 7.49
N ASN A 74 -4.20 -3.09 8.65
CA ASN A 74 -4.81 -3.84 9.75
C ASN A 74 -6.18 -4.38 9.37
N ILE A 75 -7.03 -3.58 8.72
CA ILE A 75 -8.34 -4.03 8.23
C ILE A 75 -8.18 -5.21 7.26
N ILE A 76 -7.23 -5.15 6.32
CA ILE A 76 -6.95 -6.26 5.41
C ILE A 76 -6.52 -7.52 6.20
N SER A 77 -5.68 -7.36 7.21
CA SER A 77 -5.22 -8.47 8.05
C SER A 77 -6.35 -9.12 8.85
N ASP A 78 -7.27 -8.31 9.40
CA ASP A 78 -8.40 -8.77 10.21
C ASP A 78 -9.44 -9.55 9.41
N LEU A 79 -9.53 -9.32 8.09
CA LEU A 79 -10.36 -10.11 7.16
C LEU A 79 -9.84 -11.54 6.97
N LYS A 80 -8.59 -11.84 7.39
CA LYS A 80 -7.94 -13.16 7.26
C LYS A 80 -8.01 -13.71 5.82
N PRO A 81 -7.46 -12.97 4.83
CA PRO A 81 -7.46 -13.39 3.44
C PRO A 81 -6.71 -14.71 3.26
N GLU A 82 -7.22 -15.57 2.37
CA GLU A 82 -6.47 -16.73 1.86
C GLU A 82 -5.53 -16.29 0.73
N ILE A 83 -5.89 -15.25 -0.02
CA ILE A 83 -5.10 -14.68 -1.11
C ILE A 83 -5.04 -13.16 -0.97
N VAL A 84 -3.86 -12.58 -1.15
CA VAL A 84 -3.66 -11.13 -1.26
C VAL A 84 -2.98 -10.81 -2.59
N ILE A 85 -3.65 -10.02 -3.42
CA ILE A 85 -3.11 -9.52 -4.69
C ILE A 85 -2.58 -8.09 -4.47
N PRO A 86 -1.25 -7.89 -4.43
CA PRO A 86 -0.65 -6.56 -4.31
C PRO A 86 -0.79 -5.75 -5.62
N ALA A 87 -0.69 -4.42 -5.55
CA ALA A 87 -0.63 -3.58 -6.76
C ALA A 87 0.70 -3.70 -7.53
N HIS A 88 1.79 -3.98 -6.82
CA HIS A 88 3.12 -4.16 -7.41
C HIS A 88 3.72 -5.46 -6.90
N ALA A 89 3.99 -6.40 -7.80
CA ALA A 89 4.63 -7.67 -7.49
C ALA A 89 5.43 -8.17 -8.70
N ASN A 90 6.37 -9.07 -8.45
CA ASN A 90 7.04 -9.81 -9.51
C ASN A 90 6.15 -10.95 -9.98
N THR A 91 6.38 -11.45 -11.20
CA THR A 91 5.60 -12.55 -11.79
C THR A 91 5.58 -13.81 -10.91
N ASN A 92 6.64 -14.04 -10.13
CA ASN A 92 6.78 -15.20 -9.25
C ASN A 92 6.57 -14.86 -7.76
N SER A 93 5.97 -13.71 -7.44
CA SER A 93 5.67 -13.36 -6.05
C SER A 93 4.58 -14.26 -5.47
N ASP A 94 4.75 -14.64 -4.21
CA ASP A 94 3.68 -15.27 -3.44
C ASP A 94 2.55 -14.25 -3.18
N PHE A 95 1.29 -14.71 -3.28
CA PHE A 95 0.09 -13.91 -3.06
C PHE A 95 -0.52 -14.18 -1.69
N THR A 96 0.30 -13.97 -0.65
CA THR A 96 -0.03 -14.24 0.75
C THR A 96 -0.14 -12.96 1.57
N ILE A 97 -0.55 -13.10 2.83
CA ILE A 97 -0.58 -12.01 3.81
C ILE A 97 0.79 -11.35 4.02
N ASP A 98 1.90 -11.98 3.61
CA ASP A 98 3.25 -11.43 3.76
C ASP A 98 3.44 -10.12 3.01
N ALA A 99 2.72 -9.89 1.91
CA ALA A 99 2.73 -8.60 1.21
C ALA A 99 2.14 -7.46 2.07
N VAL A 100 1.09 -7.74 2.85
CA VAL A 100 0.48 -6.80 3.80
C VAL A 100 1.46 -6.52 4.94
N ASN A 101 2.05 -7.56 5.51
CA ASN A 101 3.04 -7.46 6.59
C ASN A 101 4.26 -6.67 6.14
N HIS A 102 4.83 -6.99 4.97
CA HIS A 102 5.94 -6.26 4.39
C HIS A 102 5.64 -4.76 4.25
N THR A 103 4.49 -4.42 3.68
CA THR A 103 4.11 -3.01 3.49
C THR A 103 3.97 -2.30 4.83
N LYS A 104 3.34 -2.94 5.82
CA LYS A 104 3.16 -2.39 7.17
C LYS A 104 4.51 -2.18 7.88
N ASP A 105 5.36 -3.19 7.88
CA ASP A 105 6.68 -3.16 8.52
C ASP A 105 7.59 -2.12 7.86
N TYR A 106 7.52 -1.98 6.54
CA TYR A 106 8.22 -0.95 5.80
C TYR A 106 7.79 0.45 6.25
N ILE A 107 6.47 0.73 6.32
CA ILE A 107 5.95 2.04 6.75
C ILE A 107 6.36 2.35 8.20
N GLN A 108 6.27 1.37 9.10
CA GLN A 108 6.65 1.53 10.50
C GLN A 108 8.15 1.83 10.65
N PHE A 109 9.00 1.09 9.92
CA PHE A 109 10.44 1.36 9.91
C PHE A 109 10.78 2.71 9.29
N TYR A 110 10.06 3.10 8.22
CA TYR A 110 10.23 4.39 7.56
C TYR A 110 9.91 5.56 8.50
N GLU A 111 8.80 5.48 9.25
CA GLU A 111 8.44 6.47 10.29
C GLU A 111 9.56 6.63 11.31
N GLU A 112 10.10 5.51 11.80
CA GLU A 112 11.18 5.53 12.78
C GLU A 112 12.47 6.15 12.19
N ALA A 113 12.83 5.74 10.97
CA ALA A 113 14.03 6.25 10.29
C ALA A 113 13.98 7.77 10.04
N LEU A 114 12.80 8.36 9.79
CA LEU A 114 12.64 9.81 9.63
C LEU A 114 12.98 10.63 10.89
N LYS A 115 12.93 10.02 12.07
CA LYS A 115 13.26 10.72 13.33
C LYS A 115 14.73 11.14 13.37
N SER A 116 15.62 10.30 12.85
CA SER A 116 17.08 10.51 12.87
C SER A 116 17.67 10.94 11.51
N ASN A 117 17.00 10.66 10.39
CA ASN A 117 17.49 11.01 9.05
C ASN A 117 16.79 12.28 8.51
N LYS A 118 17.56 13.34 8.28
CA LYS A 118 17.03 14.66 7.83
C LYS A 118 17.29 14.96 6.36
N THR A 119 17.94 14.06 5.64
CA THR A 119 18.19 14.16 4.20
C THR A 119 17.77 12.86 3.52
N SER A 120 17.35 12.95 2.26
CA SER A 120 16.97 11.77 1.48
C SER A 120 18.14 10.80 1.36
N GLU A 121 19.36 11.30 1.21
CA GLU A 121 20.57 10.47 1.19
C GLU A 121 20.72 9.62 2.45
N SER A 122 20.61 10.23 3.64
CA SER A 122 20.72 9.50 4.92
C SER A 122 19.58 8.50 5.12
N LEU A 123 18.36 8.88 4.73
CA LEU A 123 17.19 8.00 4.80
C LEU A 123 17.31 6.81 3.83
N ILE A 124 17.73 7.05 2.59
CA ILE A 124 17.95 6.02 1.57
C ILE A 124 19.03 5.03 2.04
N ALA A 125 20.13 5.52 2.60
CA ALA A 125 21.19 4.67 3.14
C ALA A 125 20.65 3.77 4.28
N THR A 126 19.87 4.34 5.19
CA THR A 126 19.22 3.61 6.29
C THR A 126 18.26 2.53 5.77
N LEU A 127 17.43 2.86 4.79
CA LEU A 127 16.47 1.93 4.18
C LEU A 127 17.18 0.80 3.42
N LYS A 128 18.22 1.09 2.64
CA LYS A 128 19.01 0.07 1.94
C LYS A 128 19.77 -0.84 2.90
N SER A 129 20.21 -0.32 4.05
CA SER A 129 20.84 -1.17 5.07
C SER A 129 19.83 -2.16 5.69
N LYS A 130 18.59 -1.74 5.92
CA LYS A 130 17.54 -2.61 6.47
C LYS A 130 17.00 -3.59 5.43
N TYR A 131 16.87 -3.12 4.19
CA TYR A 131 16.19 -3.81 3.10
C TYR A 131 17.07 -3.86 1.83
N PRO A 132 18.21 -4.58 1.87
CA PRO A 132 19.22 -4.52 0.81
C PRO A 132 18.76 -5.09 -0.54
N ASN A 133 17.71 -5.92 -0.54
CA ASN A 133 17.25 -6.64 -1.72
C ASN A 133 15.94 -6.08 -2.31
N LEU A 134 15.39 -4.99 -1.76
CA LEU A 134 14.18 -4.40 -2.34
C LEU A 134 14.49 -3.68 -3.64
N THR A 135 13.62 -3.89 -4.62
CA THR A 135 13.66 -3.26 -5.94
C THR A 135 12.78 -2.00 -5.95
N PHE A 136 12.52 -1.43 -7.13
CA PHE A 136 11.74 -0.20 -7.30
C PHE A 136 12.42 1.05 -6.71
N GLU A 137 13.67 1.27 -7.11
CA GLU A 137 14.51 2.37 -6.65
C GLU A 137 13.85 3.75 -6.80
N THR A 138 13.06 3.96 -7.85
CA THR A 138 12.32 5.22 -8.05
C THR A 138 11.37 5.52 -6.89
N ALA A 139 10.68 4.52 -6.34
CA ALA A 139 9.81 4.69 -5.18
C ALA A 139 10.60 5.09 -3.92
N LEU A 140 11.75 4.45 -3.71
CA LEU A 140 12.67 4.77 -2.62
C LEU A 140 13.19 6.22 -2.73
N MET A 141 13.71 6.61 -3.90
CA MET A 141 14.29 7.93 -4.11
C MET A 141 13.26 9.05 -3.99
N LEU A 142 12.09 8.91 -4.62
CA LEU A 142 11.03 9.92 -4.56
C LEU A 142 10.43 10.01 -3.16
N GLY A 143 10.10 8.86 -2.56
CA GLY A 143 9.58 8.82 -1.20
C GLY A 143 10.50 9.54 -0.22
N ALA A 144 11.81 9.27 -0.31
CA ALA A 144 12.80 9.89 0.55
C ALA A 144 12.83 11.41 0.38
N LYS A 145 13.02 11.91 -0.85
CA LYS A 145 13.08 13.36 -1.13
C LYS A 145 11.85 14.11 -0.67
N VAL A 146 10.67 13.51 -0.84
CA VAL A 146 9.41 14.13 -0.42
C VAL A 146 9.31 14.19 1.10
N ASN A 147 9.55 13.07 1.78
CA ASN A 147 9.40 13.00 3.24
C ASN A 147 10.52 13.70 4.02
N THR A 148 11.63 14.06 3.38
CA THR A 148 12.69 14.91 3.93
C THR A 148 12.57 16.38 3.53
N GLY A 149 11.55 16.73 2.72
CA GLY A 149 11.26 18.11 2.31
C GLY A 149 12.13 18.65 1.18
N GLU A 150 12.95 17.83 0.55
CA GLU A 150 13.81 18.21 -0.59
C GLU A 150 13.02 18.29 -1.91
N MET A 151 11.83 17.71 -1.97
CA MET A 151 10.94 17.73 -3.13
C MET A 151 9.49 17.95 -2.69
N LYS A 152 8.75 18.79 -3.43
CA LYS A 152 7.30 18.91 -3.30
C LYS A 152 6.60 17.86 -4.15
N TRP A 153 5.52 17.30 -3.62
CA TRP A 153 4.70 16.27 -4.24
C TRP A 153 3.22 16.57 -4.05
#